data_AF-A0A7J6PA93-F1
#
_entry.id   AF-A0A7J6PA93-F1
#
_cell.length_a   1.000
_cell.length_b   1.000
_cell.length_c   1.000
_cell.angle_alpha   90.00
_cell.angle_beta   90.00
_cell.angle_gamma   90.00
#
_symmetry.space_group_name_H-M   'P 1'
#
loop_
_entity.id
_entity.type
_entity.pdbx_description
1 polymer ?
#
loop_
_entity_poly.entity_id
_entity_poly.type
_entity_poly.pdbx_seq_one_letter_code
_entity_poly.pdbx_strand_id
1 'polypeptide(L)'
;MPDYTYQTLHVELKGTADAHVLHVALNRPKRINAFSMQMWKDIKHCFTQVNEDSRVRCVLLSGNGPKGFTAGLDLTDPDLASMFGAAPDPNDPDSPDFPRMALKAGQLVLFLQDCLASVRKCRVPVVAVAHGIAYGAGIDLLSQVDIRIASPDVRFSIREVLVGMAADVGTLQFFPLICGSDSVVRELCYTGRDFGAEEAKDLGFVSK
;
A
#
# COMPACT_ATOMS: atom_id res chain seq x y z
N MET A 1 -14.00 13.64 19.72
CA MET A 1 -12.73 13.58 18.95
C MET A 1 -12.74 12.28 18.18
N PRO A 2 -12.25 12.22 16.93
CA PRO A 2 -12.06 10.94 16.28
C PRO A 2 -11.11 10.11 17.12
N ASP A 3 -11.57 8.96 17.59
CA ASP A 3 -10.72 7.99 18.25
C ASP A 3 -10.03 7.17 17.16
N TYR A 4 -8.71 7.31 17.06
CA TYR A 4 -7.92 6.59 16.05
C TYR A 4 -7.56 5.19 16.57
N THR A 5 -8.57 4.32 16.63
CA THR A 5 -8.42 2.94 17.10
C THR A 5 -8.58 1.97 15.92
N TYR A 6 -7.53 1.20 15.64
CA TYR A 6 -7.44 0.30 14.49
C TYR A 6 -6.88 -1.05 14.89
N GLN A 7 -7.20 -2.09 14.11
CA GLN A 7 -6.66 -3.43 14.34
C GLN A 7 -5.26 -3.58 13.74
N THR A 8 -5.00 -2.86 12.64
CA THR A 8 -3.81 -3.04 11.82
C THR A 8 -2.96 -1.78 11.67
N LEU A 9 -3.39 -0.67 12.26
CA LEU A 9 -2.64 0.58 12.34
C LEU A 9 -2.37 0.95 13.80
N HIS A 10 -1.24 1.59 14.06
CA HIS A 10 -0.95 2.30 15.29
C HIS A 10 -0.90 3.78 14.96
N VAL A 11 -1.76 4.58 15.60
CA VAL A 11 -1.93 6.00 15.27
C VAL A 11 -1.67 6.84 16.51
N GLU A 12 -0.79 7.83 16.39
CA GLU A 12 -0.42 8.71 17.48
C GLU A 12 -0.27 10.14 16.98
N LEU A 13 -0.92 11.11 17.64
CA LEU A 13 -0.69 12.52 17.37
C LEU A 13 0.61 12.95 18.07
N LYS A 14 1.65 13.25 17.30
CA LYS A 14 2.96 13.70 17.76
C LYS A 14 3.08 15.22 17.65
N GLY A 15 3.51 15.88 18.72
CA GLY A 15 3.88 17.28 18.69
C GLY A 15 3.91 17.99 20.04
N THR A 16 4.46 19.20 20.05
CA THR A 16 4.22 20.24 21.07
C THR A 16 2.90 20.97 20.76
N ALA A 17 2.51 21.99 21.54
CA ALA A 17 1.28 22.76 21.32
C ALA A 17 1.09 23.29 19.88
N ASP A 18 2.18 23.47 19.12
CA ASP A 18 2.21 24.01 17.75
C ASP A 18 2.55 22.97 16.67
N ALA A 19 2.92 21.74 17.04
CA ALA A 19 3.25 20.68 16.10
C ALA A 19 2.08 19.70 15.95
N HIS A 20 1.67 19.51 14.71
CA HIS A 20 0.37 18.93 14.32
C HIS A 20 0.54 17.70 13.42
N VAL A 21 1.45 16.80 13.81
CA VAL A 21 1.85 15.65 13.00
C VAL A 21 1.13 14.40 13.49
N LEU A 22 0.33 13.77 12.65
CA LEU A 22 -0.23 12.45 12.96
C LEU A 22 0.72 11.38 12.46
N HIS A 23 1.23 10.53 13.35
CA HIS A 23 2.02 9.36 12.98
C HIS A 23 1.08 8.16 12.82
N VAL A 24 0.97 7.66 11.59
CA VAL A 24 0.23 6.46 11.23
C VAL A 24 1.25 5.37 10.90
N ALA A 25 1.32 4.32 11.70
CA ALA A 25 2.21 3.19 11.48
C ALA A 25 1.43 1.93 11.11
N LEU A 26 1.78 1.27 10.02
CA LEU A 26 1.30 -0.09 9.71
C LEU A 26 1.75 -1.02 10.85
N ASN A 27 0.83 -1.79 11.44
CA ASN A 27 1.04 -2.44 12.73
C ASN A 27 0.63 -3.92 12.73
N ARG A 28 1.16 -4.70 11.78
CA ARG A 28 1.16 -6.17 11.84
C ARG A 28 2.60 -6.69 11.78
N PRO A 29 3.51 -6.31 12.71
CA PRO A 29 4.95 -6.53 12.58
C PRO A 29 5.34 -8.01 12.49
N LYS A 30 4.58 -8.92 13.11
CA LYS A 30 4.80 -10.38 13.02
C LYS A 30 4.63 -10.92 11.60
N ARG A 31 3.86 -10.22 10.76
CA ARG A 31 3.60 -10.52 9.35
C ARG A 31 4.26 -9.51 8.41
N ILE A 32 5.25 -8.76 8.92
CA ILE A 32 5.92 -7.67 8.17
C ILE A 32 4.87 -6.75 7.55
N ASN A 33 3.84 -6.39 8.32
CA ASN A 33 2.78 -5.47 7.91
C ASN A 33 2.07 -5.85 6.59
N ALA A 34 1.98 -7.15 6.26
CA ALA A 34 1.25 -7.60 5.07
C ALA A 34 -0.20 -7.07 5.06
N PHE A 35 -0.72 -6.78 3.88
CA PHE A 35 -2.02 -6.14 3.69
C PHE A 35 -3.11 -7.20 3.69
N SER A 36 -3.69 -7.43 4.87
CA SER A 36 -4.98 -8.13 5.03
C SER A 36 -6.12 -7.26 4.55
N MET A 37 -7.31 -7.84 4.36
CA MET A 37 -8.53 -7.09 4.07
C MET A 37 -8.79 -5.98 5.10
N GLN A 38 -8.49 -6.27 6.37
CA GLN A 38 -8.61 -5.29 7.45
C GLN A 38 -7.64 -4.12 7.32
N MET A 39 -6.40 -4.34 6.82
CA MET A 39 -5.44 -3.26 6.58
C MET A 39 -5.96 -2.25 5.57
N TRP A 40 -6.52 -2.71 4.45
CA TRP A 40 -7.13 -1.83 3.44
C TRP A 40 -8.27 -0.99 4.02
N LYS A 41 -9.16 -1.62 4.82
CA LYS A 41 -10.26 -0.95 5.50
C LYS A 41 -9.78 0.08 6.52
N ASP A 42 -8.81 -0.28 7.35
CA ASP A 42 -8.23 0.59 8.38
C ASP A 42 -7.55 1.82 7.74
N ILE A 43 -6.77 1.64 6.66
CA ILE A 43 -6.16 2.75 5.92
C ILE A 43 -7.23 3.70 5.38
N LYS A 44 -8.26 3.16 4.71
CA LYS A 44 -9.36 3.98 4.17
C LYS A 44 -10.04 4.80 5.26
N HIS A 45 -10.39 4.15 6.37
CA HIS A 45 -11.07 4.82 7.47
C HIS A 45 -10.18 5.87 8.14
N CYS A 46 -8.90 5.56 8.39
CA CYS A 46 -7.93 6.47 8.98
C CYS A 46 -7.78 7.76 8.18
N PHE A 47 -7.51 7.66 6.88
CA PHE A 47 -7.32 8.85 6.04
C PHE A 47 -8.64 9.61 5.78
N THR A 48 -9.80 8.95 5.89
CA THR A 48 -11.09 9.65 5.91
C THR A 48 -11.23 10.49 7.19
N GLN A 49 -10.88 9.96 8.35
CA GLN A 49 -10.90 10.71 9.62
C GLN A 49 -9.89 11.87 9.62
N VAL A 50 -8.70 11.70 9.06
CA VAL A 50 -7.70 12.77 8.94
C VAL A 50 -8.24 13.99 8.19
N ASN A 51 -9.07 13.76 7.16
CA ASN A 51 -9.69 14.85 6.41
C ASN A 51 -10.68 15.68 7.24
N GLU A 52 -11.25 15.10 8.30
CA GLU A 52 -12.18 15.78 9.20
C GLU A 52 -11.49 16.38 10.44
N ASP A 53 -10.29 15.90 10.79
CA ASP A 53 -9.56 16.33 11.99
C ASP A 53 -8.67 17.55 11.74
N SER A 54 -9.19 18.75 11.99
CA SER A 54 -8.50 20.03 11.78
C SER A 54 -7.19 20.21 12.55
N ARG A 55 -6.92 19.38 13.56
CA ARG A 55 -5.66 19.40 14.33
C ARG A 55 -4.51 18.80 13.55
N VAL A 56 -4.76 18.00 12.53
CA VAL A 56 -3.71 17.37 11.72
C VAL A 56 -3.30 18.33 10.60
N ARG A 57 -1.99 18.57 10.47
CA ARG A 57 -1.39 19.40 9.39
C ARG A 57 -0.40 18.62 8.52
N CYS A 58 0.02 17.45 8.96
CA CYS A 58 0.90 16.54 8.22
C CYS A 58 0.71 15.12 8.76
N VAL A 59 0.84 14.12 7.91
CA VAL A 59 0.85 12.70 8.29
C VAL A 59 2.23 12.13 8.06
N LEU A 60 2.80 11.49 9.08
CA LEU A 60 3.95 10.61 8.94
C LEU A 60 3.43 9.18 8.80
N LEU A 61 3.75 8.50 7.71
CA LEU A 61 3.38 7.11 7.45
C LEU A 61 4.62 6.21 7.57
N SER A 62 4.56 5.17 8.40
CA SER A 62 5.66 4.20 8.54
C SER A 62 5.16 2.77 8.71
N GLY A 63 6.07 1.79 8.79
CA GLY A 63 5.74 0.43 9.23
C GLY A 63 6.35 0.13 10.59
N ASN A 64 5.63 -0.58 11.46
CA ASN A 64 6.17 -1.08 12.72
C ASN A 64 6.93 -2.39 12.53
N GLY A 65 7.92 -2.60 13.40
CA GLY A 65 8.73 -3.82 13.44
C GLY A 65 10.03 -3.69 12.64
N PRO A 66 11.05 -4.53 12.96
CA PRO A 66 12.40 -4.36 12.43
C PRO A 66 12.58 -4.93 11.01
N LYS A 67 11.64 -5.74 10.52
CA LYS A 67 11.79 -6.47 9.26
C LYS A 67 11.45 -5.65 8.01
N GLY A 68 10.64 -4.61 8.16
CA GLY A 68 10.35 -3.71 7.06
C GLY A 68 9.05 -2.94 7.16
N PHE A 69 8.84 -2.09 6.17
CA PHE A 69 7.65 -1.30 5.94
C PHE A 69 6.43 -2.20 5.69
N THR A 70 6.46 -3.02 4.63
CA THR A 70 5.45 -4.07 4.35
C THR A 70 5.95 -5.15 3.39
N ALA A 71 5.53 -6.40 3.62
CA ALA A 71 5.73 -7.52 2.70
C ALA A 71 4.72 -7.55 1.53
N GLY A 72 3.81 -6.58 1.43
CA GLY A 72 2.81 -6.50 0.36
C GLY A 72 1.51 -7.23 0.71
N LEU A 73 0.82 -7.78 -0.29
CA LEU A 73 -0.47 -8.45 -0.12
C LEU A 73 -0.39 -9.67 0.81
N ASP A 74 -1.34 -9.82 1.74
CA ASP A 74 -1.44 -11.02 2.57
C ASP A 74 -2.16 -12.14 1.81
N LEU A 75 -1.39 -12.97 1.08
CA LEU A 75 -1.92 -14.11 0.31
C LEU A 75 -2.60 -15.19 1.16
N THR A 76 -2.49 -15.13 2.49
CA THR A 76 -3.15 -16.07 3.40
C THR A 76 -4.48 -15.55 3.95
N ASP A 77 -4.82 -14.30 3.65
CA ASP A 77 -6.09 -13.71 4.08
C ASP A 77 -7.25 -14.33 3.27
N PRO A 78 -8.27 -14.92 3.91
CA PRO A 78 -9.37 -15.59 3.22
C PRO A 78 -10.15 -14.70 2.25
N ASP A 79 -10.34 -13.42 2.61
CA ASP A 79 -11.10 -12.48 1.77
C ASP A 79 -10.31 -12.19 0.48
N LEU A 80 -8.98 -12.11 0.57
CA LEU A 80 -8.09 -11.89 -0.57
C LEU A 80 -7.81 -13.17 -1.36
N ALA A 81 -7.75 -14.33 -0.70
CA ALA A 81 -7.56 -15.62 -1.37
C ALA A 81 -8.66 -15.89 -2.41
N SER A 82 -9.87 -15.37 -2.19
CA SER A 82 -10.96 -15.44 -3.17
C SER A 82 -10.66 -14.74 -4.50
N MET A 83 -9.70 -13.79 -4.54
CA MET A 83 -9.22 -13.17 -5.79
C MET A 83 -8.44 -14.14 -6.66
N PHE A 84 -7.72 -15.07 -6.03
CA PHE A 84 -6.93 -16.10 -6.68
C PHE A 84 -7.70 -17.43 -6.79
N GLY A 85 -9.03 -17.36 -6.61
CA GLY A 85 -9.91 -18.52 -6.55
C GLY A 85 -9.82 -19.39 -7.80
N ALA A 86 -10.10 -20.68 -7.60
CA ALA A 86 -10.12 -21.66 -8.68
C ALA A 86 -11.15 -21.27 -9.76
N ALA A 87 -10.89 -21.71 -10.99
CA ALA A 87 -11.85 -21.58 -12.09
C ALA A 87 -13.22 -22.18 -11.68
N PRO A 88 -14.34 -21.67 -12.24
CA PRO A 88 -15.65 -22.29 -12.10
C PRO A 88 -15.56 -23.80 -12.35
N ASP A 89 -16.20 -24.57 -11.48
CA ASP A 89 -16.34 -26.01 -11.68
C ASP A 89 -17.55 -26.24 -12.60
N PRO A 90 -17.35 -26.72 -13.83
CA PRO A 90 -18.45 -26.93 -14.77
C PRO A 90 -19.43 -28.03 -14.31
N ASN A 91 -19.08 -28.82 -13.29
CA ASN A 91 -19.92 -29.90 -12.75
C ASN A 91 -20.68 -29.49 -11.48
N ASP A 92 -20.40 -28.32 -10.91
CA ASP A 92 -21.08 -27.81 -9.72
C ASP A 92 -22.08 -26.72 -10.14
N PRO A 93 -23.41 -26.96 -10.03
CA PRO A 93 -24.42 -25.98 -10.40
C PRO A 93 -24.43 -24.73 -9.49
N ASP A 94 -23.84 -24.81 -8.30
CA ASP A 94 -23.66 -23.67 -7.39
C ASP A 94 -22.34 -22.91 -7.66
N SER A 95 -21.51 -23.39 -8.58
CA SER A 95 -20.28 -22.70 -8.99
C SER A 95 -20.62 -21.39 -9.71
N PRO A 96 -20.03 -20.25 -9.31
CA PRO A 96 -20.28 -18.99 -9.99
C PRO A 96 -19.69 -19.03 -11.40
N ASP A 97 -20.43 -18.52 -12.39
CA ASP A 97 -19.88 -18.41 -13.75
C ASP A 97 -18.79 -17.34 -13.86
N PHE A 98 -17.94 -17.47 -14.87
CA PHE A 98 -16.83 -16.55 -15.12
C PHE A 98 -17.26 -15.06 -15.13
N PRO A 99 -18.35 -14.65 -15.80
CA PRO A 99 -18.79 -13.25 -15.76
C PRO A 99 -19.11 -12.73 -14.34
N ARG A 100 -19.80 -13.50 -13.51
CA ARG A 100 -20.10 -13.08 -12.12
C ARG A 100 -18.84 -13.04 -11.26
N MET A 101 -17.93 -13.99 -11.44
CA MET A 101 -16.62 -13.97 -10.78
C MET A 101 -15.81 -12.73 -11.16
N ALA A 102 -15.73 -12.43 -12.45
CA ALA A 102 -15.01 -11.26 -12.96
C ALA A 102 -15.61 -9.94 -12.43
N LEU A 103 -16.93 -9.83 -12.36
CA LEU A 103 -17.59 -8.65 -11.78
C LEU A 103 -17.23 -8.47 -10.29
N LYS A 104 -17.27 -9.55 -9.51
CA LYS A 104 -16.92 -9.52 -8.08
C LYS A 104 -15.44 -9.16 -7.87
N ALA A 105 -14.55 -9.74 -8.67
CA ALA A 105 -13.13 -9.41 -8.64
C ALA A 105 -12.89 -7.93 -9.00
N GLY A 106 -13.52 -7.43 -10.06
CA GLY A 106 -13.43 -6.02 -10.45
C GLY A 106 -13.93 -5.05 -9.37
N GLN A 107 -15.06 -5.36 -8.73
CA GLN A 107 -15.57 -4.56 -7.60
C GLN A 107 -14.59 -4.52 -6.43
N LEU A 108 -13.93 -5.65 -6.15
CA LEU A 108 -12.94 -5.74 -5.10
C LEU A 108 -11.68 -4.93 -5.44
N VAL A 109 -11.16 -5.02 -6.67
CA VAL A 109 -10.04 -4.20 -7.13
C VAL A 109 -10.35 -2.70 -7.00
N LEU A 110 -11.54 -2.27 -7.44
CA LEU A 110 -11.99 -0.87 -7.28
C LEU A 110 -12.04 -0.44 -5.81
N PHE A 111 -12.47 -1.33 -4.92
CA PHE A 111 -12.47 -1.07 -3.48
C PHE A 111 -11.05 -0.90 -2.94
N LEU A 112 -10.11 -1.79 -3.30
CA LEU A 112 -8.70 -1.69 -2.87
C LEU A 112 -8.02 -0.43 -3.41
N GLN A 113 -8.28 -0.06 -4.66
CA GLN A 113 -7.82 1.20 -5.25
C GLN A 113 -8.34 2.40 -4.46
N ASP A 114 -9.62 2.41 -4.07
CA ASP A 114 -10.19 3.51 -3.29
C ASP A 114 -9.59 3.58 -1.87
N CYS A 115 -9.23 2.44 -1.28
CA CYS A 115 -8.51 2.40 0.00
C CYS A 115 -7.15 3.10 -0.06
N LEU A 116 -6.37 2.96 -1.14
CA LEU A 116 -5.09 3.70 -1.27
C LEU A 116 -5.31 5.12 -1.78
N ALA A 117 -6.32 5.34 -2.61
CA ALA A 117 -6.66 6.67 -3.09
C ALA A 117 -7.08 7.61 -1.94
N SER A 118 -7.56 7.10 -0.80
CA SER A 118 -7.82 7.93 0.39
C SER A 118 -6.56 8.62 0.91
N VAL A 119 -5.39 7.96 0.79
CA VAL A 119 -4.09 8.51 1.17
C VAL A 119 -3.71 9.65 0.23
N ARG A 120 -3.81 9.44 -1.09
CA ARG A 120 -3.53 10.48 -2.10
C ARG A 120 -4.51 11.65 -2.04
N LYS A 121 -5.76 11.39 -1.67
CA LYS A 121 -6.82 12.42 -1.50
C LYS A 121 -6.76 13.10 -0.12
N CYS A 122 -5.80 12.75 0.72
CA CYS A 122 -5.62 13.38 2.03
C CYS A 122 -5.44 14.88 1.87
N ARG A 123 -6.15 15.68 2.68
CA ARG A 123 -6.11 17.16 2.59
C ARG A 123 -4.79 17.77 3.07
N VAL A 124 -3.96 16.98 3.75
CA VAL A 124 -2.66 17.40 4.30
C VAL A 124 -1.54 16.53 3.71
N PRO A 125 -0.30 17.05 3.64
CA PRO A 125 0.83 16.28 3.15
C PRO A 125 1.04 14.97 3.92
N VAL A 126 1.32 13.91 3.18
CA VAL A 126 1.66 12.58 3.69
C VAL A 126 3.12 12.28 3.33
N VAL A 127 3.94 12.09 4.37
CA VAL A 127 5.35 11.72 4.25
C VAL A 127 5.50 10.27 4.68
N ALA A 128 5.90 9.39 3.76
CA ALA A 128 6.20 8.01 4.09
C ALA A 128 7.67 7.80 4.40
N VAL A 129 7.94 6.94 5.40
CA VAL A 129 9.28 6.47 5.74
C VAL A 129 9.30 4.94 5.59
N ALA A 130 10.02 4.47 4.57
CA ALA A 130 10.18 3.05 4.27
C ALA A 130 11.51 2.52 4.82
N HIS A 131 11.49 1.29 5.33
CA HIS A 131 12.69 0.56 5.78
C HIS A 131 12.54 -0.93 5.51
N GLY A 132 13.63 -1.69 5.54
CA GLY A 132 13.63 -3.14 5.28
C GLY A 132 12.82 -3.51 4.04
N ILE A 133 11.87 -4.43 4.16
CA ILE A 133 11.02 -4.85 3.02
C ILE A 133 9.89 -3.85 2.73
N ALA A 134 9.75 -3.42 1.47
CA ALA A 134 8.64 -2.63 0.94
C ALA A 134 8.22 -3.17 -0.45
N TYR A 135 7.40 -4.23 -0.48
CA TYR A 135 7.06 -4.95 -1.71
C TYR A 135 5.58 -4.81 -2.11
N GLY A 136 5.31 -4.91 -3.41
CA GLY A 136 3.98 -4.99 -4.00
C GLY A 136 3.05 -3.86 -3.54
N ALA A 137 2.00 -4.18 -2.79
CA ALA A 137 1.12 -3.23 -2.10
C ALA A 137 1.85 -2.09 -1.35
N GLY A 138 3.08 -2.32 -0.91
CA GLY A 138 3.95 -1.28 -0.37
C GLY A 138 4.33 -0.21 -1.40
N ILE A 139 4.68 -0.60 -2.62
CA ILE A 139 4.93 0.32 -3.75
C ILE A 139 3.65 1.02 -4.17
N ASP A 140 2.50 0.33 -4.19
CA ASP A 140 1.22 0.96 -4.49
C ASP A 140 0.90 2.07 -3.50
N LEU A 141 1.08 1.81 -2.20
CA LEU A 141 0.87 2.80 -1.13
C LEU A 141 1.89 3.94 -1.22
N LEU A 142 3.18 3.64 -1.37
CA LEU A 142 4.24 4.65 -1.47
C LEU A 142 4.06 5.55 -2.70
N SER A 143 3.50 5.02 -3.79
CA SER A 143 3.19 5.80 -4.99
C SER A 143 2.01 6.75 -4.81
N GLN A 144 1.25 6.63 -3.71
CA GLN A 144 0.07 7.45 -3.40
C GLN A 144 0.34 8.51 -2.32
N VAL A 145 1.56 8.55 -1.76
CA VAL A 145 1.97 9.62 -0.82
C VAL A 145 2.67 10.77 -1.54
N ASP A 146 2.82 11.91 -0.88
CA ASP A 146 3.46 13.09 -1.45
C ASP A 146 4.99 12.97 -1.45
N ILE A 147 5.57 12.60 -0.29
CA ILE A 147 7.01 12.52 -0.08
C ILE A 147 7.39 11.13 0.42
N ARG A 148 8.44 10.55 -0.16
CA ARG A 148 8.99 9.25 0.24
C ARG A 148 10.41 9.45 0.76
N ILE A 149 10.66 8.93 1.95
CA ILE A 149 11.98 8.81 2.57
C ILE A 149 12.24 7.33 2.78
N ALA A 150 13.47 6.88 2.61
CA ALA A 150 13.83 5.51 2.86
C ALA A 150 15.12 5.35 3.67
N SER A 151 15.18 4.27 4.44
CA SER A 151 16.42 3.86 5.10
C SER A 151 17.37 3.19 4.08
N PRO A 152 18.70 3.21 4.33
CA PRO A 152 19.67 2.59 3.42
C PRO A 152 19.48 1.07 3.22
N ASP A 153 18.85 0.38 4.18
CA ASP A 153 18.59 -1.07 4.14
C ASP A 153 17.28 -1.45 3.43
N VAL A 154 16.52 -0.47 2.92
CA VAL A 154 15.25 -0.76 2.25
C VAL A 154 15.47 -1.60 0.97
N ARG A 155 14.53 -2.50 0.71
CA ARG A 155 14.39 -3.22 -0.56
C ARG A 155 12.97 -3.06 -1.07
N PHE A 156 12.88 -2.54 -2.29
CA PHE A 156 11.65 -2.36 -3.03
C PHE A 156 11.50 -3.44 -4.09
N SER A 157 10.25 -3.76 -4.46
CA SER A 157 9.96 -4.66 -5.58
C SER A 157 8.50 -4.48 -6.01
N ILE A 158 8.29 -4.32 -7.32
CA ILE A 158 6.97 -4.44 -7.97
C ILE A 158 6.71 -5.94 -8.16
N ARG A 159 6.28 -6.59 -7.08
CA ARG A 159 6.35 -8.05 -6.91
C ARG A 159 5.25 -8.80 -7.65
N GLU A 160 4.25 -8.09 -8.14
CA GLU A 160 3.00 -8.61 -8.70
C GLU A 160 3.24 -9.57 -9.87
N VAL A 161 4.21 -9.28 -10.73
CA VAL A 161 4.54 -10.15 -11.88
C VAL A 161 5.01 -11.54 -11.43
N LEU A 162 5.66 -11.63 -10.27
CA LEU A 162 6.13 -12.91 -9.71
C LEU A 162 5.01 -13.75 -9.11
N VAL A 163 3.84 -13.17 -8.87
CA VAL A 163 2.61 -13.90 -8.51
C VAL A 163 1.65 -14.06 -9.69
N GLY A 164 2.09 -13.73 -10.90
CA GLY A 164 1.33 -13.92 -12.13
C GLY A 164 0.26 -12.84 -12.38
N MET A 165 0.42 -11.63 -11.83
CA MET A 165 -0.50 -10.52 -12.09
C MET A 165 0.22 -9.23 -12.47
N ALA A 166 -0.51 -8.32 -13.12
CA ALA A 166 -0.09 -6.93 -13.24
C ALA A 166 -0.53 -6.17 -11.98
N ALA A 167 0.29 -5.22 -11.49
CA ALA A 167 -0.11 -4.39 -10.36
C ALA A 167 -1.30 -3.50 -10.72
N ASP A 168 -2.39 -3.64 -9.98
CA ASP A 168 -3.71 -3.10 -10.33
C ASP A 168 -4.27 -2.14 -9.29
N VAL A 169 -3.56 -1.87 -8.18
CA VAL A 169 -4.04 -0.99 -7.09
C VAL A 169 -3.30 0.36 -6.97
N GLY A 170 -2.34 0.64 -7.84
CA GLY A 170 -1.78 1.99 -7.98
C GLY A 170 -0.42 2.08 -8.67
N THR A 171 0.43 1.07 -8.55
CA THR A 171 1.82 1.11 -9.01
C THR A 171 1.90 1.48 -10.49
N LEU A 172 1.18 0.77 -11.37
CA LEU A 172 1.26 1.02 -12.81
C LEU A 172 0.67 2.37 -13.24
N GLN A 173 -0.14 3.01 -12.39
CA GLN A 173 -0.76 4.31 -12.67
C GLN A 173 0.09 5.48 -12.18
N PHE A 174 0.83 5.30 -11.07
CA PHE A 174 1.52 6.39 -10.38
C PHE A 174 3.04 6.26 -10.38
N PHE A 175 3.59 5.06 -10.24
CA PHE A 175 5.04 4.86 -10.21
C PHE A 175 5.76 5.42 -11.45
N PRO A 176 5.25 5.24 -12.69
CA PRO A 176 5.85 5.86 -13.89
C PRO A 176 5.77 7.39 -13.91
N LEU A 177 4.83 8.00 -13.19
CA LEU A 177 4.67 9.47 -13.12
C LEU A 177 5.60 10.10 -12.09
N ILE A 178 6.10 9.30 -11.14
CA ILE A 178 7.02 9.73 -10.08
C ILE A 178 8.47 9.58 -10.55
N CYS A 179 8.76 8.49 -11.26
CA CYS A 179 10.11 8.11 -11.66
C CYS A 179 10.58 8.82 -12.94
N GLY A 180 11.87 9.16 -13.01
CA GLY A 180 12.45 9.88 -14.14
C GLY A 180 12.78 9.03 -15.37
N SER A 181 12.80 7.68 -15.24
CA SER A 181 13.20 6.77 -16.32
C SER A 181 12.16 5.71 -16.61
N ASP A 182 11.41 5.90 -17.70
CA ASP A 182 10.41 4.95 -18.20
C ASP A 182 11.01 3.58 -18.56
N SER A 183 12.26 3.54 -19.05
CA SER A 183 12.94 2.28 -19.35
C SER A 183 13.20 1.44 -18.09
N VAL A 184 13.70 2.07 -17.02
CA VAL A 184 13.94 1.38 -15.74
C VAL A 184 12.62 0.99 -15.09
N VAL A 185 11.61 1.86 -15.16
CA VAL A 185 10.26 1.54 -14.67
C VAL A 185 9.70 0.28 -15.33
N ARG A 186 9.78 0.16 -16.67
CA ARG A 186 9.34 -1.06 -17.38
C ARG A 186 10.13 -2.29 -16.95
N GLU A 187 11.45 -2.17 -16.81
CA GLU A 187 12.29 -3.26 -16.33
C GLU A 187 11.86 -3.75 -14.94
N LEU A 188 11.64 -2.83 -13.99
CA LEU A 188 11.20 -3.16 -12.64
C LEU A 188 9.82 -3.81 -12.64
N CYS A 189 8.88 -3.31 -13.45
CA CYS A 189 7.54 -3.89 -13.60
C CYS A 189 7.55 -5.30 -14.22
N TYR A 190 8.38 -5.54 -15.22
CA TYR A 190 8.40 -6.82 -15.95
C TYR A 190 9.23 -7.90 -15.27
N THR A 191 10.28 -7.51 -14.55
CA THR A 191 11.15 -8.48 -13.87
C THR A 191 10.75 -8.74 -12.43
N GLY A 192 10.09 -7.77 -11.77
CA GLY A 192 9.78 -7.84 -10.34
C GLY A 192 11.03 -7.96 -9.45
N ARG A 193 12.22 -7.62 -9.99
CA ARG A 193 13.47 -7.68 -9.23
C ARG A 193 13.46 -6.72 -8.06
N ASP A 194 14.32 -6.99 -7.10
CA ASP A 194 14.56 -6.07 -6.00
C ASP A 194 15.37 -4.86 -6.47
N PHE A 195 15.10 -3.69 -5.89
CA PHE A 195 15.93 -2.48 -6.01
C PHE A 195 16.09 -1.79 -4.65
N GLY A 196 17.24 -1.16 -4.43
CA GLY A 196 17.63 -0.58 -3.14
C GLY A 196 17.37 0.92 -3.02
N ALA A 197 17.72 1.49 -1.86
CA ALA A 197 17.57 2.92 -1.57
C ALA A 197 18.28 3.83 -2.58
N GLU A 198 19.50 3.49 -2.99
CA GLU A 198 20.32 4.28 -3.91
C GLU A 198 19.67 4.35 -5.30
N GLU A 199 19.35 3.19 -5.88
CA GLU A 199 18.65 3.13 -7.17
C GLU A 199 17.29 3.83 -7.11
N ALA A 200 16.52 3.65 -6.01
CA ALA A 200 15.26 4.34 -5.82
C ALA A 200 15.42 5.87 -5.78
N LYS A 201 16.52 6.37 -5.21
CA LYS A 201 16.83 7.80 -5.14
C LYS A 201 17.23 8.33 -6.52
N ASP A 202 18.10 7.63 -7.22
CA ASP A 202 18.54 7.98 -8.58
C ASP A 202 17.38 7.99 -9.57
N LEU A 203 16.42 7.07 -9.40
CA LEU A 203 15.19 7.01 -10.19
C LEU A 203 14.21 8.16 -9.87
N GLY A 204 14.40 8.87 -8.75
CA GLY A 204 13.50 9.90 -8.25
C GLY A 204 12.30 9.36 -7.45
N PHE A 205 12.27 8.05 -7.16
CA PHE A 205 11.22 7.45 -6.36
C PHE A 205 11.27 7.90 -4.90
N VAL A 206 12.46 8.02 -4.29
CA VAL A 206 12.61 8.54 -2.91
C VAL A 206 13.38 9.86 -2.88
N SER A 207 12.98 10.76 -1.99
CA SER A 207 13.64 12.07 -1.80
C SER A 207 14.91 11.98 -0.95
N LYS A 208 14.97 11.04 -0.01
CA LYS A 208 16.07 10.88 0.92
C LYS A 208 16.24 9.43 1.34
#